data_AF-A0A344TEZ4-F1
#
_entry.id   AF-A0A344TEZ4-F1
#
_cell.length_a   1.000
_cell.length_b   1.000
_cell.length_c   1.000
_cell.angle_alpha   90.00
_cell.angle_beta   90.00
_cell.angle_gamma   90.00
#
_symmetry.space_group_name_H-M   'P 1'
#
loop_
_entity.id
_entity.type
_entity.pdbx_description
1 polymer ?
#
loop_
_entity_poly.entity_id
_entity_poly.type
_entity_poly.pdbx_seq_one_letter_code
_entity_poly.pdbx_strand_id
1 'polypeptide(L)' 'MAAGIKTGGRTKGTPNRMTKEIRAVLKDVIGEQLESIPDVLETLEPKDKLEFIIKLMPYVLPKVEAVKMNNGEGMSFDW' A
#
# COMPACT_ATOMS: atom_id res chain seq x y z
N MET A 1 30.02 31.74 22.74
CA MET A 1 28.76 31.11 22.29
C MET A 1 29.08 30.31 21.03
N ALA A 2 29.36 29.01 21.14
CA ALA A 2 29.56 28.19 19.95
C ALA A 2 28.19 27.92 19.31
N ALA A 3 27.96 28.46 18.11
CA ALA A 3 26.74 28.18 17.35
C ALA A 3 26.64 26.67 17.13
N GLY A 4 25.58 26.05 17.63
CA GLY A 4 25.30 24.62 17.55
C GLY A 4 24.93 24.17 16.13
N ILE A 5 25.82 24.40 15.17
CA ILE A 5 25.68 23.96 13.79
C ILE A 5 26.26 22.54 13.75
N LYS A 6 25.44 21.53 13.40
CA LYS A 6 25.89 20.14 13.29
C LYS A 6 27.01 20.05 12.25
N THR A 7 28.23 19.72 12.69
CA THR A 7 29.44 19.65 11.84
C THR A 7 29.71 18.26 11.22
N GLY A 8 28.81 17.30 11.40
CA GLY A 8 28.92 15.97 10.79
C GLY A 8 27.99 14.93 11.41
N GLY A 9 27.49 14.00 10.59
CA GLY A 9 26.61 12.90 10.99
C GLY A 9 25.73 12.39 9.84
N ARG A 10 24.85 11.43 10.11
CA ARG A 10 23.83 10.97 9.13
C ARG A 10 23.00 12.17 8.66
N THR A 11 23.00 12.41 7.35
CA THR A 11 22.18 13.45 6.73
C THR A 11 20.70 13.07 6.80
N LYS A 12 19.84 14.05 7.05
CA LYS A 12 18.38 13.87 7.10
C LYS A 12 17.93 13.31 5.74
N GLY A 13 17.20 12.20 5.76
CA GLY A 13 16.76 11.50 4.55
C GLY A 13 17.63 10.31 4.13
N THR A 14 18.78 10.06 4.78
CA THR A 14 19.56 8.85 4.50
C THR A 14 18.77 7.61 4.94
N PRO A 15 18.32 6.74 4.01
CA PRO A 15 17.58 5.54 4.37
C PRO A 15 18.45 4.61 5.22
N ASN A 16 17.82 3.79 6.07
CA ASN A 16 18.57 2.82 6.84
C ASN A 16 18.94 1.65 5.92
N ARG A 17 20.24 1.35 5.78
CA ARG A 17 20.74 0.33 4.82
C ARG A 17 20.10 -1.05 5.09
N MET A 18 20.02 -1.44 6.36
CA MET A 18 19.39 -2.69 6.78
C MET A 18 17.89 -2.75 6.40
N THR A 19 17.15 -1.64 6.47
CA THR A 19 15.73 -1.64 6.07
C THR A 19 15.55 -1.60 4.56
N LYS A 20 16.55 -1.12 3.80
CA LYS A 20 16.54 -1.20 2.33
C LYS A 20 16.73 -2.65 1.88
N GLU A 21 17.68 -3.36 2.48
CA GLU A 21 17.97 -4.76 2.16
C GLU A 21 16.77 -5.67 2.51
N ILE A 22 16.18 -5.51 3.71
CA ILE A 22 14.97 -6.26 4.10
C ILE A 22 13.80 -5.96 3.16
N ARG A 23 13.59 -4.69 2.77
CA ARG A 23 12.53 -4.33 1.80
C ARG A 23 12.76 -4.92 0.42
N ALA A 24 14.01 -5.04 -0.03
CA ALA A 24 14.33 -5.65 -1.32
C ALA A 24 13.95 -7.14 -1.31
N VAL A 25 14.41 -7.89 -0.31
CA VAL A 25 14.06 -9.32 -0.17
C VAL A 25 12.55 -9.52 -0.08
N LEU A 26 11.84 -8.72 0.72
CA LEU A 26 10.38 -8.81 0.80
C LEU A 26 9.69 -8.48 -0.52
N LYS A 27 10.19 -7.50 -1.27
CA LYS A 27 9.65 -7.16 -2.59
C LYS A 27 9.79 -8.34 -3.54
N ASP A 28 10.95 -8.97 -3.56
CA ASP A 28 11.24 -10.08 -4.47
C ASP A 28 10.34 -11.27 -4.15
N VAL A 29 10.23 -11.65 -2.87
CA VAL A 29 9.32 -12.72 -2.41
C VAL A 29 7.86 -12.42 -2.77
N ILE A 30 7.39 -11.19 -2.55
CA ILE A 30 6.02 -10.81 -2.92
C ILE A 30 5.82 -10.88 -4.43
N GLY A 31 6.81 -10.46 -5.21
CA GLY A 31 6.78 -10.54 -6.67
C GLY A 31 6.61 -11.97 -7.17
N GLU A 32 7.43 -12.89 -6.67
CA GLU A 32 7.34 -14.32 -6.98
C GLU A 32 5.99 -14.92 -6.57
N GLN A 33 5.49 -14.57 -5.38
CA GLN A 33 4.17 -15.02 -4.92
C GLN A 33 3.06 -14.53 -5.84
N LEU A 34 3.10 -13.26 -6.28
CA LEU A 34 2.10 -12.70 -7.20
C LEU A 34 2.04 -13.44 -8.54
N GLU A 35 3.18 -13.88 -9.07
CA GLU A 35 3.24 -14.68 -10.30
C GLU A 35 2.58 -16.06 -10.11
N SER A 36 2.74 -16.66 -8.93
CA SER A 36 2.18 -17.98 -8.59
C SER A 36 0.72 -17.97 -8.09
N ILE A 37 0.11 -16.79 -7.88
CA ILE A 37 -1.28 -16.67 -7.39
C ILE A 37 -2.29 -17.51 -8.20
N PRO A 38 -2.25 -17.53 -9.55
CA PRO A 38 -3.19 -18.31 -10.34
C PRO A 38 -3.12 -19.81 -10.00
N ASP A 39 -1.92 -20.36 -9.93
CA ASP A 39 -1.68 -21.78 -9.64
C ASP A 39 -2.13 -22.12 -8.21
N VAL A 40 -1.80 -21.26 -7.24
CA VAL A 40 -2.21 -21.43 -5.85
C VAL A 40 -3.74 -21.39 -5.74
N LEU A 41 -4.40 -20.47 -6.44
CA LEU A 41 -5.85 -20.40 -6.48
C LEU A 41 -6.49 -21.68 -7.03
N GLU A 42 -5.90 -22.33 -8.02
CA GLU A 42 -6.42 -23.60 -8.53
C GLU A 42 -6.42 -24.72 -7.48
N THR A 43 -5.46 -24.71 -6.55
CA THR A 43 -5.31 -25.72 -5.49
C THR A 43 -6.13 -25.45 -4.23
N LEU A 44 -6.63 -24.22 -4.04
CA LEU A 44 -7.37 -23.80 -2.85
C LEU A 44 -8.80 -24.37 -2.82
N GLU A 45 -9.31 -24.60 -1.61
CA GLU A 45 -10.72 -24.95 -1.43
C GLU A 45 -11.64 -23.85 -2.00
N PRO A 46 -12.83 -24.21 -2.51
CA PRO A 46 -13.74 -23.26 -3.15
C PRO A 46 -14.09 -22.05 -2.27
N LYS A 47 -14.19 -22.27 -0.95
CA LYS A 47 -14.51 -21.23 0.02
C LYS A 47 -13.38 -20.22 0.18
N ASP A 48 -12.14 -20.69 0.29
CA ASP A 48 -10.97 -19.85 0.48
C ASP A 48 -10.64 -19.07 -0.80
N LYS A 49 -10.84 -19.69 -1.97
CA LYS A 49 -10.76 -19.02 -3.28
C LYS A 49 -11.70 -17.82 -3.35
N LEU A 50 -12.96 -17.99 -2.94
CA LEU A 50 -13.93 -16.89 -2.93
C LEU A 50 -13.53 -15.78 -1.96
N GLU A 51 -13.05 -16.13 -0.77
CA GLU A 51 -12.62 -15.13 0.22
C GLU A 51 -11.41 -14.32 -0.29
N PHE A 52 -10.47 -14.97 -0.95
CA PHE A 52 -9.32 -14.30 -1.57
C PHE A 52 -9.75 -13.32 -2.66
N ILE A 53 -10.66 -13.74 -3.55
CA ILE A 53 -11.21 -12.87 -4.60
C ILE A 53 -11.93 -11.66 -3.99
N ILE A 54 -12.73 -11.84 -2.94
CA ILE A 54 -13.41 -10.73 -2.24
C ILE A 54 -12.40 -9.73 -1.67
N LYS A 55 -11.28 -10.20 -1.12
CA LYS A 55 -10.20 -9.34 -0.60
C LYS A 55 -9.46 -8.59 -1.71
N LEU A 56 -9.36 -9.16 -2.92
CA LEU A 56 -8.75 -8.50 -4.09
C LEU A 56 -9.67 -7.51 -4.81
N MET A 57 -10.98 -7.76 -4.77
CA MET A 57 -12.00 -6.92 -5.42
C MET A 57 -11.84 -5.40 -5.21
N PRO A 58 -11.59 -4.86 -4.00
CA PRO A 58 -11.44 -3.42 -3.79
C PRO A 58 -10.19 -2.80 -4.42
N TYR A 59 -9.20 -3.61 -4.80
CA TYR A 59 -7.99 -3.13 -5.47
C TYR A 59 -8.09 -3.17 -6.99
N VAL A 60 -8.98 -4.02 -7.52
CA VAL A 60 -9.23 -4.15 -8.97
C VAL A 60 -10.36 -3.24 -9.42
N LEU A 61 -11.41 -3.12 -8.60
CA LEU A 61 -12.58 -2.31 -8.91
C LEU A 61 -12.63 -1.10 -7.97
N PRO A 62 -12.96 0.10 -8.49
CA PRO A 62 -13.25 1.23 -7.62
C PRO A 62 -14.44 0.86 -6.74
N LYS A 63 -14.25 0.92 -5.42
CA LYS A 63 -15.36 0.74 -4.49
C LYS A 63 -16.36 1.85 -4.77
N VAL A 64 -17.58 1.48 -5.15
CA VAL A 64 -18.67 2.44 -5.36
C VAL A 64 -18.93 3.11 -4.01
N GLU A 65 -18.51 4.36 -3.87
CA GLU A 65 -18.83 5.15 -2.70
C GLU A 65 -20.32 5.49 -2.73
N ALA A 66 -20.97 5.41 -1.57
CA ALA A 66 -22.33 5.89 -1.45
C ALA A 66 -22.36 7.37 -1.81
N VAL A 67 -23.23 7.75 -2.75
CA VAL A 67 -23.42 9.15 -3.15
C VAL A 67 -23.84 9.93 -1.90
N LYS A 68 -22.99 10.87 -1.47
CA LYS A 68 -23.33 11.78 -0.36
C LYS A 68 -24.30 12.83 -0.89
N MET A 69 -25.20 13.30 -0.04
CA MET A 69 -26.22 14.31 -0.40
C MET A 69 -25.61 15.54 -1.11
N ASN A 70 -24.41 15.94 -0.72
CA ASN A 70 -23.73 17.13 -1.25
C ASN A 70 -22.98 16.88 -2.58
N ASN A 71 -23.02 15.67 -3.15
CA ASN A 71 -22.33 15.35 -4.39
C ASN A 71 -23.04 16.04 -5.57
N GLY A 72 -22.47 17.16 -6.04
CA GLY A 72 -23.02 17.95 -7.15
C GLY A 72 -23.68 19.26 -6.72
N GLU A 73 -23.73 19.55 -5.42
CA GLU A 73 -24.10 20.87 -4.92
C GLU A 73 -22.90 21.82 -5.10
N GLY A 74 -23.14 23.00 -5.67
CA GLY A 74 -22.10 24.04 -5.80
C GLY A 74 -21.58 24.42 -4.41
N MET A 75 -20.27 24.69 -4.28
CA MET A 75 -19.65 24.96 -2.97
C MET A 75 -20.45 26.01 -2.20
N SER A 76 -21.17 25.58 -1.17
CA SER A 76 -21.74 26.47 -0.18
C SER A 76 -20.58 27.03 0.63
N PHE A 77 -20.25 28.31 0.40
CA PHE A 77 -19.37 29.06 1.29
C PHE A 77 -20.04 29.16 2.65
N ASP A 78 -19.67 28.28 3.57
CA ASP A 78 -19.98 28.44 4.99
C ASP A 78 -18.84 29.27 5.60
N TRP A 79 -19.19 30.42 6.19
CA TRP A 79 -18.28 31.38 6.81
C TRP A 79 -17.97 31.01 8.27
#